data_AF-A0A645CA99-F1
#
_entry.id   AF-A0A645CA99-F1
#
_cell.length_a   1.000
_cell.length_b   1.000
_cell.length_c   1.000
_cell.angle_alpha   90.00
_cell.angle_beta   90.00
_cell.angle_gamma   90.00
#
_symmetry.space_group_name_H-M   'P 1'
#
loop_
_entity.id
_entity.type
_entity.pdbx_description
1 polymer ?
#
loop_
_entity_poly.entity_id
_entity_poly.type
_entity_poly.pdbx_seq_one_letter_code
_entity_poly.pdbx_strand_id
1 'polypeptide(L)'
;MDFMFVNLFIWAKEEGYLKFNMGLAPLAEVGKSTQSRKIEKLGGYVYSCGEKIYSFQGLRKFKEKYCDDWNGVYIAYKKKSSIAITIAQALILISK
;
A
#
# COMPACT_ATOMS: atom_id res chain seq x y z
N MET A 1 16.39 10.77 -1.97
CA MET A 1 15.10 10.75 -1.24
C MET A 1 15.30 10.70 0.28
N ASP A 2 16.20 9.87 0.82
CA ASP A 2 16.43 9.76 2.27
C ASP A 2 16.66 11.13 2.95
N PHE A 3 17.54 11.98 2.39
CA PHE A 3 17.81 13.32 2.91
C PHE A 3 16.55 14.19 3.02
N MET A 4 15.66 14.16 2.03
CA MET A 4 14.43 14.97 2.05
C MET A 4 13.49 14.53 3.17
N PHE A 5 13.30 13.22 3.34
CA PHE A 5 12.44 12.68 4.39
C PHE A 5 13.01 12.91 5.79
N VAL A 6 14.33 12.76 5.97
CA VAL A 6 14.98 13.05 7.26
C VAL A 6 14.78 14.51 7.67
N ASN A 7 14.97 15.47 6.75
CA ASN A 7 14.70 16.87 7.05
C ASN A 7 13.23 17.14 7.37
N LEU A 8 12.29 16.48 6.66
CA LEU A 8 10.86 16.57 6.97
C LEU A 8 10.52 16.03 8.37
N PHE A 9 11.16 14.95 8.80
CA PHE A 9 10.96 14.41 10.15
C PHE A 9 11.50 15.34 11.23
N ILE A 10 12.67 15.94 10.99
CA ILE A 10 13.27 16.91 11.92
C ILE A 10 12.34 18.12 12.05
N TRP A 11 11.92 18.70 10.92
CA TRP A 11 10.98 19.81 10.92
C TRP A 11 9.67 19.46 11.63
N ALA A 12 9.07 18.29 11.31
CA ALA A 12 7.82 17.88 11.94
C ALA A 12 7.97 17.70 13.47
N LYS A 13 9.13 17.23 13.92
CA LYS A 13 9.43 17.11 15.35
C LYS A 13 9.56 18.49 16.01
N GLU A 14 10.20 19.46 15.35
CA GLU A 14 10.34 20.83 15.85
C GLU A 14 8.98 21.53 15.98
N GLU A 15 8.05 21.26 15.05
CA GLU A 15 6.66 21.73 15.10
C GLU A 15 5.78 20.98 16.11
N GLY A 16 6.30 19.97 16.79
CA GLY A 16 5.59 19.22 17.83
C GLY A 16 4.65 18.12 17.32
N TYR A 17 4.78 17.67 16.07
CA TYR A 17 4.01 16.52 15.58
C TYR A 17 4.48 15.21 16.22
N LEU A 18 3.52 14.37 16.62
CA LEU A 18 3.79 13.09 17.29
C LEU A 18 3.98 11.91 16.33
N LYS A 19 3.39 11.99 15.14
CA LYS A 19 3.41 10.93 14.13
C LYS A 19 3.55 11.51 12.74
N PHE A 20 4.31 10.83 11.89
CA PHE A 20 4.49 11.21 10.49
C PHE A 20 3.95 10.10 9.58
N ASN A 21 3.01 10.45 8.69
CA ASN A 21 2.46 9.49 7.75
C ASN A 21 3.33 9.41 6.48
N MET A 22 4.06 8.30 6.33
CA MET A 22 4.92 8.04 5.16
C MET A 22 4.16 7.64 3.89
N GLY A 23 2.82 7.65 3.94
CA GLY A 23 1.93 7.26 2.87
C GLY A 23 1.83 5.75 2.67
N LEU A 24 0.91 5.32 1.82
CA LEU A 24 0.66 3.91 1.54
C LEU A 24 1.88 3.21 0.94
N ALA A 25 2.24 2.04 1.45
CA ALA A 25 3.09 1.08 0.76
C ALA A 25 2.18 -0.01 0.20
N PRO A 26 1.77 0.07 -1.08
CA PRO A 26 0.73 -0.79 -1.61
C PRO A 26 1.15 -2.26 -1.54
N LEU A 27 0.20 -3.12 -1.15
CA LEU A 27 0.15 -4.54 -1.51
C LEU A 27 1.32 -5.43 -1.03
N ALA A 28 2.17 -5.00 -0.09
CA ALA A 28 3.32 -5.77 0.41
C ALA A 28 2.96 -7.15 1.03
N GLU A 29 1.70 -7.35 1.40
CA GLU A 29 1.21 -8.55 2.11
C GLU A 29 -0.07 -9.18 1.53
N VAL A 30 -0.59 -8.65 0.42
CA VAL A 30 -1.85 -9.17 -0.16
C VAL A 30 -1.61 -10.57 -0.74
N GLY A 31 -2.39 -11.55 -0.27
CA GLY A 31 -2.34 -12.94 -0.73
C GLY A 31 -1.42 -13.89 0.05
N LYS A 32 -0.75 -13.43 1.12
CA LYS A 32 0.10 -14.28 1.99
C LYS A 32 -0.65 -14.98 3.12
N SER A 33 -1.93 -14.65 3.35
CA SER A 33 -2.74 -15.29 4.40
C SER A 33 -3.32 -16.63 3.95
N THR A 34 -3.18 -17.65 4.79
CA THR A 34 -3.58 -19.05 4.52
C THR A 34 -5.10 -19.29 4.62
N GLN A 35 -5.88 -18.34 5.17
CA GLN A 35 -7.35 -18.45 5.30
C GLN A 35 -8.14 -17.77 4.16
N SER A 36 -7.46 -17.42 3.08
CA SER A 36 -8.05 -16.67 1.97
C SER A 36 -9.00 -17.51 1.10
N ARG A 37 -10.26 -17.07 0.98
CA ARG A 37 -11.27 -17.67 0.06
C ARG A 37 -10.74 -17.62 -1.39
N LYS A 38 -11.18 -18.52 -2.29
CA LYS A 38 -10.68 -18.67 -3.68
C LYS A 38 -10.59 -17.35 -4.49
N ILE A 39 -11.37 -16.33 -4.13
CA ILE A 39 -11.37 -14.98 -4.74
C ILE A 39 -10.17 -14.13 -4.29
N GLU A 40 -9.65 -14.31 -3.07
CA GLU A 40 -8.48 -13.61 -2.56
C GLU A 40 -7.17 -14.13 -3.17
N LYS A 41 -7.11 -15.41 -3.55
CA LYS A 41 -6.01 -15.96 -4.37
C LYS A 41 -5.90 -15.29 -5.75
N LEU A 42 -7.01 -14.80 -6.31
CA LEU A 42 -7.03 -14.02 -7.55
C LEU A 42 -6.43 -12.61 -7.36
N GLY A 43 -6.54 -12.05 -6.14
CA GLY A 43 -5.84 -10.81 -5.76
C GLY A 43 -4.31 -10.94 -5.81
N GLY A 44 -3.77 -12.12 -5.48
CA GLY A 44 -2.35 -12.44 -5.68
C GLY A 44 -1.93 -12.48 -7.15
N TYR A 45 -2.85 -12.79 -8.07
CA TYR A 45 -2.57 -12.78 -9.51
C TYR A 45 -2.56 -11.35 -10.08
N VAL A 46 -3.49 -10.49 -9.62
CA VAL A 46 -3.46 -9.05 -9.91
C VAL A 46 -2.17 -8.41 -9.35
N TYR A 47 -1.70 -8.88 -8.18
CA TYR A 47 -0.39 -8.50 -7.61
C TYR A 47 0.79 -8.87 -8.52
N SER A 48 0.84 -10.09 -9.05
CA SER A 48 1.92 -10.50 -9.97
C SER A 48 1.95 -9.69 -11.27
N CYS A 49 0.80 -9.15 -11.71
CA CYS A 49 0.74 -8.19 -12.81
C CYS A 49 1.21 -6.78 -12.40
N GLY A 50 0.89 -6.33 -11.18
CA GLY A 50 1.27 -5.00 -10.67
C GLY A 50 2.76 -4.88 -10.30
N GLU A 51 3.38 -5.95 -9.82
CA GLU A 51 4.81 -5.99 -9.46
C GLU A 51 5.74 -5.78 -10.68
N LYS A 52 5.28 -6.14 -11.88
CA LYS A 52 5.97 -5.82 -13.15
C LYS A 52 5.86 -4.35 -13.57
N ILE A 53 4.88 -3.61 -13.04
CA ILE A 53 4.57 -2.23 -13.44
C ILE A 53 5.13 -1.23 -12.42
N TYR A 54 5.27 -1.62 -11.15
CA TYR A 54 5.80 -0.76 -10.09
C TYR A 54 6.66 -1.56 -9.09
N SER A 55 7.86 -1.05 -8.76
CA SER A 55 8.78 -1.63 -7.76
C SER A 55 8.27 -1.44 -6.32
N PHE A 56 7.07 -1.93 -6.01
CA PHE A 56 6.42 -1.76 -4.70
C PHE A 56 7.23 -2.36 -3.55
N GLN A 57 7.98 -3.45 -3.80
CA GLN A 57 8.91 -4.00 -2.82
C GLN A 57 10.02 -3.01 -2.45
N GLY A 58 10.55 -2.26 -3.43
CA GLY A 58 11.57 -1.23 -3.19
C GLY A 58 11.02 -0.06 -2.38
N LEU A 59 9.78 0.37 -2.68
CA LEU A 59 9.10 1.42 -1.93
C LEU A 59 8.82 1.00 -0.47
N ARG A 60 8.38 -0.24 -0.25
CA ARG A 60 8.19 -0.79 1.10
C ARG A 60 9.52 -0.82 1.87
N LYS A 61 10.57 -1.40 1.28
CA LYS A 61 11.92 -1.45 1.89
C LYS A 61 12.48 -0.06 2.20
N PHE A 62 12.22 0.93 1.35
CA PHE A 62 12.59 2.32 1.61
C PHE A 62 11.90 2.87 2.86
N LYS A 63 10.60 2.62 3.02
CA LYS A 63 9.80 3.09 4.17
C LYS A 63 10.13 2.32 5.45
N GLU A 64 10.47 1.05 5.37
CA GLU A 64 10.91 0.22 6.51
C GLU A 64 12.15 0.76 7.21
N LYS A 65 12.93 1.64 6.58
CA LYS A 65 14.04 2.35 7.24
C LYS A 65 13.57 3.31 8.35
N TYR A 66 12.33 3.78 8.28
CA TYR A 66 11.81 4.91 9.08
C TYR A 66 10.47 4.62 9.75
N CYS A 67 9.77 3.54 9.37
CA CYS A 67 8.45 3.19 9.88
C CYS A 67 8.50 1.95 10.76
N ASP A 68 8.21 2.14 12.06
CA ASP A 68 8.04 1.05 13.02
C ASP A 68 6.59 0.51 13.03
N ASP A 69 5.62 1.41 12.81
CA ASP A 69 4.19 1.09 12.85
C ASP A 69 3.58 0.95 11.46
N TRP A 70 2.98 -0.22 11.20
CA TRP A 70 2.28 -0.51 9.93
C TRP A 70 0.78 -0.67 10.16
N ASN A 71 0.01 0.16 9.46
CA ASN A 71 -1.45 0.14 9.52
C ASN A 71 -2.01 -0.39 8.20
N GLY A 72 -2.85 -1.44 8.27
CA GLY A 72 -3.51 -2.00 7.10
C GLY A 72 -4.54 -1.04 6.51
N VAL A 73 -4.53 -0.91 5.18
CA VAL A 73 -5.55 -0.15 4.42
C VAL A 73 -6.39 -1.14 3.62
N TYR A 74 -7.71 -0.98 3.71
CA TYR A 74 -8.68 -1.92 3.15
C TYR A 74 -9.63 -1.20 2.19
N ILE A 75 -10.07 -1.93 1.15
CA ILE A 75 -11.08 -1.45 0.22
C ILE A 75 -12.42 -2.08 0.62
N ALA A 76 -13.41 -1.24 0.93
CA ALA A 76 -14.78 -1.69 1.13
C ALA A 76 -15.48 -1.86 -0.21
N TYR A 77 -16.14 -3.01 -0.43
CA TYR A 77 -16.89 -3.29 -1.65
C TYR A 77 -18.16 -4.12 -1.34
N LYS A 78 -19.13 -4.09 -2.25
CA LYS A 78 -20.41 -4.78 -2.06
C LYS A 78 -20.23 -6.29 -2.19
N LYS A 79 -20.82 -7.08 -1.29
CA LYS A 79 -20.68 -8.56 -1.26
C LYS A 79 -20.98 -9.28 -2.58
N LYS A 80 -21.86 -8.71 -3.42
CA LYS A 80 -22.26 -9.28 -4.74
C LYS A 80 -21.56 -8.62 -5.94
N SER A 81 -20.72 -7.61 -5.74
CA SER A 81 -19.94 -7.01 -6.83
C SER A 81 -18.63 -7.76 -7.05
N SER A 82 -18.17 -7.78 -8.29
CA SER A 82 -16.85 -8.34 -8.61
C SER A 82 -15.75 -7.44 -8.06
N ILE A 83 -14.93 -7.97 -7.15
CA ILE A 83 -13.80 -7.26 -6.56
C ILE A 83 -12.80 -6.79 -7.63
N ALA A 84 -12.61 -7.58 -8.69
CA ALA A 84 -11.70 -7.24 -9.78
C ALA A 84 -12.16 -6.00 -10.55
N ILE A 85 -13.47 -5.87 -10.78
CA ILE A 85 -14.06 -4.70 -11.43
C ILE A 85 -13.92 -3.46 -10.54
N THR A 86 -14.19 -3.60 -9.23
CA THR A 86 -14.03 -2.51 -8.27
C THR A 86 -12.58 -2.01 -8.21
N ILE A 87 -11.60 -2.92 -8.17
CA ILE A 87 -10.18 -2.55 -8.21
C ILE A 87 -9.83 -1.87 -9.53
N ALA A 88 -10.28 -2.39 -10.68
CA ALA A 88 -10.01 -1.79 -11.98
C ALA A 88 -10.61 -0.37 -12.08
N GLN A 89 -11.84 -0.16 -11.62
CA GLN A 89 -12.47 1.16 -11.58
C GLN A 89 -11.70 2.13 -10.68
N ALA A 90 -11.25 1.68 -9.51
CA ALA A 90 -10.43 2.49 -8.61
C ALA A 90 -9.09 2.87 -9.27
N LEU A 91 -8.43 1.93 -9.94
CA LEU A 91 -7.17 2.19 -10.66
C LEU A 91 -7.37 3.19 -11.80
N ILE A 92 -8.44 3.06 -12.60
CA ILE A 92 -8.76 4.01 -13.67
C ILE A 92 -9.02 5.41 -13.11
N LEU A 93 -9.74 5.50 -11.98
CA LEU A 93 -10.01 6.78 -11.31
C LEU A 93 -8.73 7.45 -10.81
N ILE A 94 -7.79 6.67 -10.25
CA ILE A 94 -6.50 7.17 -9.75
C ILE A 94 -5.54 7.54 -10.89
N SER A 95 -5.64 6.87 -12.04
CA SER A 95 -4.80 7.14 -13.22
C SER A 95 -5.21 8.35 -14.05
N LYS A 96 -6.37 8.95 -13.74
CA LYS A 96 -6.82 10.22 -14.32
C LYS A 96 -6.25 11.39 -13.54
#